data_AF-A0A7J6DNP7-F1
#
_entry.id   AF-A0A7J6DNP7-F1
#
_cell.length_a   1.000
_cell.length_b   1.000
_cell.length_c   1.000
_cell.angle_alpha   90.00
_cell.angle_beta   90.00
_cell.angle_gamma   90.00
#
_symmetry.space_group_name_H-M   'P 1'
#
loop_
_entity.id
_entity.type
_entity.pdbx_description
1 polymer ?
#
loop_
_entity_poly.entity_id
_entity_poly.type
_entity_poly.pdbx_seq_one_letter_code
_entity_poly.pdbx_strand_id
1 'polypeptide(L)'
;MVNGVISSCLDCFLWGGELYRFEYGVNPIFFVAKARGGTCTLASSDLPEDVLYHASYLIENGFGVYDLFKNNCEDFAIYCKTGISVGRSGQATSFLAAADTIVSSPLQFLTFAGFPGLAVVGCGMYCAS
;
A
#
# COMPACT_ATOMS: atom_id res chain seq x y z
N MET A 1 -1.10 26.81 -7.73
CA MET A 1 -1.09 25.51 -7.03
C MET A 1 -0.65 24.49 -8.05
N VAL A 2 0.48 23.81 -7.87
CA VAL A 2 0.85 22.70 -8.77
C VAL A 2 0.78 21.44 -7.92
N ASN A 3 -0.37 20.77 -7.98
CA ASN A 3 -0.70 19.62 -7.13
C ASN A 3 -0.03 18.35 -7.66
N GLY A 4 1.30 18.24 -7.55
CA GLY A 4 2.13 17.00 -7.51
C GLY A 4 2.07 15.96 -8.66
N VAL A 5 0.98 15.90 -9.43
CA VAL A 5 0.67 14.89 -10.44
C VAL A 5 0.41 15.60 -11.76
N ILE A 6 1.00 15.08 -12.83
CA ILE A 6 0.84 15.60 -14.18
C ILE A 6 0.48 14.46 -15.12
N SER A 7 -0.35 14.75 -16.12
CA SER A 7 -0.62 13.85 -17.23
C SER A 7 0.19 14.28 -18.46
N SER A 8 0.76 13.32 -19.16
CA SER A 8 1.55 13.56 -20.38
C SER A 8 1.39 12.41 -21.36
N CYS A 9 1.72 12.65 -22.63
CA CYS A 9 1.78 11.58 -23.60
C CYS A 9 2.97 10.65 -23.32
N LEU A 10 2.85 9.36 -23.64
CA LEU A 10 3.91 8.39 -23.35
C LEU A 10 5.22 8.74 -24.07
N ASP A 11 5.14 9.16 -25.34
CA ASP A 11 6.31 9.57 -26.13
C ASP A 11 6.96 10.84 -25.58
N CYS A 12 6.15 11.76 -25.05
CA CYS A 12 6.59 13.00 -24.42
C CYS A 12 7.39 12.70 -23.14
N PHE A 13 6.87 11.78 -22.31
CA PHE A 13 7.51 11.33 -21.10
C PHE A 13 8.82 10.60 -21.40
N LEU A 14 8.79 9.72 -22.41
CA LEU A 14 9.95 8.91 -22.79
C LEU A 14 11.10 9.75 -23.32
N TRP A 15 10.80 10.76 -24.14
CA TRP A 15 11.83 11.59 -24.78
C TRP A 15 12.92 10.73 -25.48
N GLY A 16 12.50 9.64 -26.13
CA GLY A 16 13.41 8.68 -26.78
C GLY A 16 14.13 7.70 -25.85
N GLY A 17 13.81 7.69 -24.55
CA GLY A 17 14.28 6.69 -23.58
C GLY A 17 13.48 5.40 -23.58
N GLU A 18 13.84 4.49 -22.66
CA GLU A 18 13.16 3.21 -22.44
C GLU A 18 12.36 3.19 -21.13
N LEU A 19 11.31 2.37 -21.08
CA LEU A 19 10.52 2.15 -19.88
C LEU A 19 10.99 0.89 -19.15
N TYR A 20 11.21 1.03 -17.85
CA TYR A 20 11.24 -0.12 -16.95
C TYR A 20 9.91 -0.23 -16.22
N ARG A 21 9.22 -1.36 -16.37
CA ARG A 21 7.90 -1.57 -15.76
C ARG A 21 8.03 -2.16 -14.37
N PHE A 22 7.45 -1.50 -13.38
CA PHE A 22 7.28 -2.05 -12.03
C PHE A 22 6.31 -3.24 -12.07
N GLU A 23 6.66 -4.34 -11.38
CA GLU A 23 5.89 -5.59 -11.43
C GLU A 23 4.96 -5.73 -10.22
N TYR A 24 3.70 -6.07 -10.46
CA TYR A 24 2.66 -6.25 -9.45
C TYR A 24 2.27 -7.72 -9.34
N GLY A 25 1.86 -8.17 -8.16
CA GLY A 25 1.41 -9.55 -7.92
C GLY A 25 2.48 -10.60 -8.17
N VAL A 26 3.75 -10.26 -7.96
CA VAL A 26 4.85 -11.21 -8.15
C VAL A 26 4.84 -12.26 -7.04
N ASN A 27 5.42 -13.43 -7.29
CA ASN A 27 5.53 -14.44 -6.24
C ASN A 27 6.61 -14.08 -5.19
N PRO A 28 6.55 -14.64 -3.97
CA PRO A 28 7.51 -14.33 -2.91
C PRO A 28 8.98 -14.60 -3.26
N ILE A 29 9.25 -15.66 -4.02
CA ILE A 29 10.61 -16.02 -4.42
C ILE A 29 11.19 -14.94 -5.33
N PHE A 30 10.39 -14.47 -6.29
CA PHE A 30 10.76 -13.42 -7.22
C PHE A 30 10.96 -12.09 -6.50
N PHE A 31 10.07 -11.74 -5.56
CA PHE A 31 10.19 -10.54 -4.74
C PHE A 31 11.50 -10.52 -3.94
N VAL A 32 11.84 -11.63 -3.27
CA VAL A 32 13.10 -11.77 -2.50
C VAL A 32 14.33 -11.80 -3.40
N ALA A 33 14.21 -12.37 -4.61
CA ALA A 33 15.33 -12.46 -5.56
C ALA A 33 15.72 -11.11 -6.19
N LYS A 34 14.86 -10.08 -6.14
CA LYS A 34 15.21 -8.73 -6.61
C LYS A 34 16.19 -8.09 -5.63
N ALA A 35 17.48 -8.22 -5.95
CA ALA A 35 18.59 -7.68 -5.16
C ALA A 35 18.48 -6.15 -4.92
N ARG A 36 17.82 -5.44 -5.84
CA ARG A 36 17.45 -4.02 -5.70
C ARG A 36 15.94 -3.97 -5.45
N GLY A 37 15.56 -3.72 -4.20
CA GLY A 37 14.15 -3.45 -3.84
C GLY A 37 13.56 -2.28 -4.66
N GLY A 38 12.24 -2.11 -4.61
CA GLY A 38 11.56 -1.02 -5.31
C GLY A 38 11.37 -1.23 -6.81
N THR A 39 11.38 -2.48 -7.28
CA THR A 39 11.09 -2.83 -8.69
C THR A 39 9.88 -3.74 -8.87
N CYS A 40 9.35 -4.29 -7.77
CA CYS A 40 8.17 -5.13 -7.77
C CYS A 40 7.48 -5.12 -6.40
N THR A 41 6.23 -5.61 -6.36
CA THR A 41 5.45 -5.81 -5.14
C THR A 41 4.67 -7.13 -5.19
N LEU A 42 4.39 -7.68 -4.02
CA LEU A 42 3.49 -8.83 -3.84
C LEU A 42 2.02 -8.45 -4.04
N ALA A 43 1.67 -7.17 -3.91
CA ALA A 43 0.31 -6.70 -4.10
C ALA A 43 -0.11 -6.83 -5.58
N SER A 44 -1.22 -7.52 -5.82
CA SER A 44 -1.81 -7.63 -7.16
C SER A 44 -2.38 -6.29 -7.62
N SER A 45 -2.37 -6.07 -8.93
CA SER A 45 -3.07 -4.93 -9.53
C SER A 45 -4.57 -5.15 -9.54
N ASP A 46 -5.31 -4.09 -9.27
CA ASP A 46 -6.75 -3.99 -9.52
C ASP A 46 -7.07 -3.94 -11.02
N LEU A 47 -8.36 -3.98 -11.34
CA LEU A 47 -8.87 -3.91 -12.71
C LEU A 47 -8.50 -2.56 -13.36
N PRO A 48 -8.26 -2.52 -14.68
CA PRO A 48 -7.84 -1.30 -15.38
C PRO A 48 -8.76 -0.10 -15.14
N GLU A 49 -10.06 -0.34 -14.99
CA GLU A 49 -11.06 0.70 -14.74
C GLU A 49 -10.83 1.39 -13.40
N ASP A 50 -10.56 0.62 -12.34
CA ASP A 50 -10.27 1.13 -10.99
C ASP A 50 -8.93 1.88 -10.98
N VAL A 51 -7.94 1.37 -11.70
CA VAL A 51 -6.63 2.02 -11.84
C VAL A 51 -6.75 3.38 -12.51
N LEU A 52 -7.51 3.46 -13.60
CA LEU A 52 -7.77 4.72 -14.30
C LEU A 52 -8.58 5.69 -13.45
N TYR A 53 -9.54 5.19 -12.68
CA TYR A 53 -10.33 5.98 -11.75
C TYR A 53 -9.44 6.64 -10.69
N HIS A 54 -8.59 5.86 -10.00
CA HIS A 54 -7.67 6.39 -8.99
C HIS A 54 -6.69 7.42 -9.57
N ALA A 55 -6.10 7.14 -10.74
CA ALA A 55 -5.17 8.06 -11.39
C ALA A 55 -5.86 9.38 -11.78
N SER A 56 -7.06 9.32 -12.35
CA SER A 56 -7.84 10.50 -12.74
C SER A 56 -8.24 11.32 -11.50
N TYR A 57 -8.70 10.65 -10.45
CA TYR A 57 -9.03 11.29 -9.19
C TYR A 57 -7.84 12.05 -8.59
N LEU A 58 -6.63 11.47 -8.61
CA LEU A 58 -5.43 12.12 -8.08
C LEU A 58 -4.88 13.23 -8.97
N ILE A 59 -5.12 13.19 -10.28
CA ILE A 59 -4.81 14.31 -11.19
C ILE A 59 -5.68 15.53 -10.82
N GLU A 60 -6.97 15.31 -10.55
CA GLU A 60 -7.92 16.38 -10.25
C GLU A 60 -7.76 16.93 -8.83
N ASN A 61 -7.58 16.04 -7.85
CA ASN A 61 -7.60 16.39 -6.42
C ASN A 61 -6.20 16.55 -5.82
N GLY A 62 -5.16 16.12 -6.55
CA GLY A 62 -3.77 16.12 -6.09
C GLY A 62 -3.42 14.91 -5.24
N PHE A 63 -2.11 14.65 -5.17
CA PHE A 63 -1.53 13.56 -4.37
C PHE A 63 -0.75 14.06 -3.15
N GLY A 64 -0.87 15.34 -2.79
CA GLY A 64 -0.09 15.93 -1.68
C GLY A 64 1.33 16.35 -2.08
N VAL A 65 2.15 16.69 -1.08
CA VAL A 65 3.51 17.21 -1.28
C VAL A 65 4.48 16.06 -1.51
N TYR A 66 5.25 16.11 -2.58
CA TYR A 66 6.25 15.11 -2.90
C TYR A 66 7.35 15.06 -1.83
N ASP A 67 7.64 13.86 -1.33
CA ASP A 67 8.75 13.56 -0.43
C ASP A 67 9.45 12.28 -0.95
N LEU A 68 10.77 12.17 -0.82
CA LEU A 68 11.51 11.05 -1.42
C LEU A 68 11.26 9.72 -0.71
N PHE A 69 10.96 9.77 0.58
CA PHE A 69 10.78 8.60 1.45
C PHE A 69 9.31 8.21 1.63
N LYS A 70 8.39 9.14 1.36
CA LYS A 70 6.94 8.95 1.43
C LYS A 70 6.27 9.85 0.40
N ASN A 71 5.09 9.46 -0.08
CA ASN A 71 4.37 10.25 -1.06
C ASN A 71 5.19 10.52 -2.34
N ASN A 72 6.00 9.53 -2.73
CA ASN A 72 6.85 9.59 -3.93
C ASN A 72 6.15 8.92 -5.14
N CYS A 73 6.89 8.73 -6.23
CA CYS A 73 6.40 8.08 -7.44
C CYS A 73 5.97 6.62 -7.21
N GLU A 74 6.64 5.88 -6.31
CA GLU A 74 6.30 4.50 -5.98
C GLU A 74 4.97 4.45 -5.21
N ASP A 75 4.79 5.30 -4.19
CA ASP A 75 3.53 5.38 -3.45
C ASP A 75 2.36 5.76 -4.35
N PHE A 76 2.57 6.70 -5.28
CA PHE A 76 1.57 7.08 -6.29
C PHE A 76 1.18 5.88 -7.15
N ALA A 77 2.18 5.15 -7.68
CA ALA A 77 1.95 4.02 -8.55
C ALA A 77 1.28 2.85 -7.81
N ILE A 78 1.67 2.58 -6.55
CA ILE A 78 1.06 1.55 -5.71
C ILE A 78 -0.40 1.90 -5.42
N TYR A 79 -0.69 3.13 -5.01
CA TYR A 79 -2.07 3.56 -4.74
C TYR A 79 -2.94 3.46 -5.98
N CYS A 80 -2.48 3.97 -7.13
CA CYS A 80 -3.23 3.86 -8.38
C CYS A 80 -3.51 2.40 -8.74
N LYS A 81 -2.55 1.50 -8.55
CA LYS A 81 -2.65 0.11 -9.00
C LYS A 81 -3.36 -0.83 -8.04
N THR A 82 -3.45 -0.49 -6.75
CA THR A 82 -3.91 -1.42 -5.70
C THR A 82 -4.94 -0.81 -4.76
N GLY A 83 -5.21 0.49 -4.86
CA GLY A 83 -6.03 1.24 -3.91
C GLY A 83 -5.41 1.38 -2.51
N ILE A 84 -4.25 0.77 -2.25
CA ILE A 84 -3.60 0.76 -0.93
C ILE A 84 -2.57 1.88 -0.87
N SER A 85 -2.68 2.75 0.14
CA SER A 85 -1.64 3.74 0.44
C SER A 85 -0.57 3.13 1.33
N VAL A 86 0.64 2.95 0.80
CA VAL A 86 1.82 2.60 1.58
C VAL A 86 2.43 3.92 2.09
N GLY A 87 2.76 4.03 3.38
CA GLY A 87 3.46 5.21 3.92
C GLY A 87 2.63 6.31 4.62
N ARG A 88 1.30 6.18 4.77
CA ARG A 88 0.49 7.12 5.60
C ARG A 88 0.26 6.55 7.02
N SER A 89 1.34 6.39 7.79
CA SER A 89 1.37 5.77 9.13
C SER A 89 0.64 6.57 10.24
N GLY A 90 -0.64 6.92 10.06
CA GLY A 90 -1.43 7.51 11.15
C GLY A 90 -2.94 7.49 10.99
N GLN A 91 -3.47 7.32 9.77
CA GLN A 91 -4.91 7.15 9.53
C GLN A 91 -5.10 6.21 8.35
N ALA A 92 -4.90 4.92 8.60
CA ALA A 92 -5.36 3.88 7.69
C ALA A 92 -6.88 3.78 7.79
N THR A 93 -7.60 4.44 6.89
CA THR A 93 -8.97 4.04 6.55
C THR A 93 -8.90 3.05 5.40
N SER A 94 -8.60 1.80 5.72
CA SER A 94 -8.91 0.67 4.84
C SER A 94 -10.42 0.40 4.93
N PHE A 95 -11.16 0.81 3.91
CA PHE A 95 -12.52 0.36 3.57
C PHE A 95 -12.38 -0.28 2.17
N LEU A 96 -12.77 -1.50 1.80
CA LEU A 96 -13.65 -2.59 2.28
C LEU A 96 -13.08 -3.91 1.66
N ALA A 97 -13.01 -5.06 2.32
CA ALA A 97 -14.04 -6.06 2.68
C ALA A 97 -14.55 -6.94 1.50
N ALA A 98 -14.18 -8.23 1.51
CA ALA A 98 -15.07 -9.39 1.29
C ALA A 98 -14.26 -10.70 1.35
N ALA A 99 -14.30 -11.39 2.49
CA ALA A 99 -14.06 -12.83 2.54
C ALA A 99 -15.26 -13.44 3.26
N ASP A 100 -16.17 -14.02 2.47
CA ASP A 100 -17.28 -14.80 2.99
C ASP A 100 -16.74 -16.00 3.77
N THR A 101 -16.96 -16.02 5.08
CA THR A 101 -16.84 -17.25 5.87
C THR A 101 -18.17 -17.50 6.57
N ILE A 102 -19.07 -18.16 5.86
CA ILE A 102 -20.12 -18.96 6.49
C ILE A 102 -19.55 -20.37 6.64
N VAL A 103 -19.35 -20.82 7.88
CA VAL A 103 -19.79 -22.14 8.40
C VAL A 103 -19.44 -22.26 9.89
N SER A 104 -20.50 -22.14 10.70
CA SER A 104 -20.86 -22.82 11.96
C SER A 104 -19.80 -23.54 12.82
N SER A 105 -19.74 -23.23 14.13
CA SER A 105 -20.39 -24.09 15.16
C SER A 105 -20.37 -23.46 16.57
N PRO A 106 -21.36 -23.77 17.45
CA PRO A 106 -21.48 -23.23 18.79
C PRO A 106 -21.01 -24.26 19.83
N LEU A 107 -19.91 -24.03 20.55
CA LEU A 107 -19.76 -24.65 21.87
C LEU A 107 -18.92 -23.80 22.81
N GLN A 108 -19.55 -23.56 23.94
CA GLN A 108 -19.21 -22.68 25.03
C GLN A 108 -18.03 -23.18 25.86
N PHE A 109 -17.43 -22.22 26.56
CA PHE A 109 -16.91 -22.36 27.92
C PHE A 109 -15.79 -23.41 28.14
N LEU A 110 -14.55 -22.93 28.26
CA LEU A 110 -13.64 -23.39 29.32
C LEU A 110 -12.68 -22.24 29.69
N THR A 111 -13.13 -21.45 30.67
CA THR A 111 -12.40 -21.00 31.86
C THR A 111 -10.87 -21.01 31.79
N PHE A 112 -10.24 -19.83 31.69
CA PHE A 112 -8.87 -19.62 32.18
C PHE A 112 -8.92 -18.62 33.34
N ALA A 113 -9.21 -19.15 34.53
CA ALA A 113 -8.94 -18.48 35.79
C ALA A 113 -7.79 -19.24 36.47
N GLY A 114 -6.64 -18.58 36.64
CA GLY A 114 -5.50 -19.13 37.38
C GLY A 114 -4.13 -18.51 37.03
N PHE A 115 -3.85 -17.34 37.60
CA PHE A 115 -2.54 -16.64 37.72
C PHE A 115 -1.45 -17.51 38.42
N PRO A 116 -0.17 -17.05 38.66
CA PRO A 116 0.58 -15.85 38.24
C PRO A 116 2.05 -16.11 37.76
N GLY A 117 2.71 -15.11 37.16
CA GLY A 117 4.18 -14.92 37.34
C GLY A 117 5.03 -14.58 36.10
N LEU A 118 5.48 -13.30 36.03
CA LEU A 118 6.67 -12.72 35.38
C LEU A 118 6.89 -12.96 33.85
N ALA A 119 7.23 -11.99 33.01
CA ALA A 119 7.95 -10.73 33.25
C ALA A 119 7.61 -9.65 32.22
N VAL A 120 7.70 -8.42 32.70
CA VAL A 120 7.72 -7.14 31.99
C VAL A 120 8.81 -7.10 30.92
N VAL A 121 8.48 -6.64 29.72
CA VAL A 121 9.35 -5.74 28.94
C VAL A 121 8.46 -4.62 28.41
N GLY A 122 8.51 -3.48 29.08
CA GLY A 122 8.08 -2.20 28.53
C GLY A 122 9.31 -1.47 27.99
N CYS A 123 9.15 -0.86 26.82
CA CYS A 123 9.75 0.45 26.53
C CYS A 123 8.83 1.13 25.52
N GLY A 124 8.03 2.07 26.01
CA GLY A 124 7.31 2.99 25.15
C GLY A 124 8.21 4.15 24.73
N MET A 125 7.83 4.85 23.68
CA MET A 125 8.10 6.28 23.53
C MET A 125 7.13 6.86 22.49
N TYR A 126 6.28 7.76 22.97
CA TYR A 126 5.59 8.77 22.18
C TYR A 126 6.54 9.95 21.99
N CYS A 127 6.50 10.60 20.84
CA CYS A 127 6.72 12.04 20.70
C CYS A 127 6.00 12.51 19.44
N ALA A 128 4.90 13.23 19.65
CA ALA A 128 4.39 14.19 18.68
C ALA A 128 5.21 15.47 18.83
N SER A 129 5.61 16.06 17.70
CA SER A 129 5.96 17.47 17.55
C SER A 129 5.59 17.88 16.14
#